data_AF-A0A2W4RG54-F1
#
_entry.id   AF-A0A2W4RG54-F1
#
_cell.length_a   1.000
_cell.length_b   1.000
_cell.length_c   1.000
_cell.angle_alpha   90.00
_cell.angle_beta   90.00
_cell.angle_gamma   90.00
#
_symmetry.space_group_name_H-M   'P 1'
#
loop_
_entity.id
_entity.type
_entity.pdbx_description
1 polymer ?
#
loop_
_entity_poly.entity_id
_entity_poly.type
_entity_poly.pdbx_seq_one_letter_code
_entity_poly.pdbx_strand_id
1 'polypeptide(L)'
;MNDHPCDEDELTVWFKRRLARADVQFGDEPMSYEANTQYDVQFYRLQKEAAAHWQNQYGFAPTPGQLMQAFFGAEYERFRQAKLDSLPWTDKLRRGVANALRTISSMIKGGLAP
;
A
#
# COMPACT_ATOMS: atom_id res chain seq x y z
N MET A 1 4.81 -20.23 -13.42
CA MET A 1 4.76 -20.66 -12.01
C MET A 1 6.01 -20.14 -11.34
N ASN A 2 5.90 -18.96 -10.72
CA ASN A 2 6.92 -18.44 -9.81
C ASN A 2 6.18 -18.20 -8.49
N ASP A 3 5.92 -19.28 -7.77
CA ASP A 3 5.34 -19.24 -6.43
C ASP A 3 6.48 -19.01 -5.43
N HIS A 4 6.98 -17.77 -5.35
CA HIS A 4 7.87 -17.38 -4.27
C HIS A 4 7.01 -16.86 -3.10
N PRO A 5 7.08 -17.46 -1.89
CA PRO A 5 6.28 -17.08 -0.72
C PRO A 5 6.66 -15.71 -0.10
N CYS A 6 7.36 -14.88 -0.86
CA CYS A 6 7.78 -13.54 -0.51
C CYS A 6 7.58 -12.62 -1.73
N ASP A 7 6.49 -12.82 -2.48
CA ASP A 7 6.06 -11.80 -3.42
C ASP A 7 5.83 -10.55 -2.59
N GLU A 8 6.59 -9.49 -2.84
CA GLU A 8 6.54 -8.25 -2.05
C GLU A 8 5.10 -7.73 -1.92
N ASP A 9 4.27 -8.08 -2.89
CA ASP A 9 2.83 -7.86 -2.95
C ASP A 9 2.07 -8.50 -1.77
N GLU A 10 2.37 -9.74 -1.37
CA GLU A 10 1.67 -10.39 -0.24
C GLU A 10 2.02 -9.74 1.10
N LEU A 11 3.30 -9.43 1.31
CA LEU A 11 3.77 -8.76 2.50
C LEU A 11 3.18 -7.35 2.60
N THR A 12 3.13 -6.64 1.47
CA THR A 12 2.50 -5.31 1.36
C THR A 12 1.00 -5.38 1.67
N VAL A 13 0.28 -6.37 1.12
CA VAL A 13 -1.14 -6.60 1.40
C VAL A 13 -1.38 -6.90 2.89
N TRP A 14 -0.50 -7.65 3.54
CA TRP A 14 -0.60 -7.91 4.98
C TRP A 14 -0.44 -6.63 5.79
N PHE A 15 0.55 -5.80 5.48
CA PHE A 15 0.74 -4.50 6.14
C PHE A 15 -0.48 -3.59 5.92
N LYS A 16 -1.02 -3.51 4.70
CA LYS A 16 -2.25 -2.74 4.42
C LYS A 16 -3.42 -3.16 5.31
N ARG A 17 -3.65 -4.47 5.44
CA ARG A 17 -4.71 -5.01 6.30
C ARG A 17 -4.49 -4.66 7.77
N ARG A 18 -3.23 -4.67 8.24
CA ARG A 18 -2.89 -4.31 9.61
C ARG A 18 -3.05 -2.82 9.89
N LEU A 19 -2.56 -1.96 8.99
CA LEU A 19 -2.69 -0.51 9.07
C LEU A 19 -4.17 -0.08 9.03
N ALA A 20 -4.99 -0.72 8.20
CA ALA A 20 -6.43 -0.47 8.15
C ALA A 20 -7.15 -0.83 9.46
N ARG A 21 -6.68 -1.86 10.19
CA ARG A 21 -7.25 -2.24 11.49
C ARG A 21 -6.78 -1.37 12.64
N ALA A 22 -5.59 -0.78 12.52
CA ALA A 22 -5.01 0.02 13.58
C ALA A 22 -5.67 1.41 13.72
N ASP A 23 -6.42 1.86 12.70
CA ASP A 23 -7.08 3.18 12.63
C ASP A 23 -6.22 4.36 13.10
N VAL A 24 -4.90 4.27 12.86
CA VAL A 24 -3.97 5.31 13.32
C VAL A 24 -3.79 6.33 12.20
N GLN A 25 -4.26 7.55 12.46
CA GLN A 25 -3.94 8.73 11.66
C GLN A 25 -2.66 9.38 12.21
N PHE A 26 -1.52 9.09 11.60
CA PHE A 26 -0.23 9.63 12.01
C PHE A 26 0.01 11.08 11.57
N GLY A 27 -0.93 11.67 10.82
CA GLY A 27 -0.77 12.99 10.21
C GLY A 27 -0.80 14.16 11.20
N ASP A 28 -1.41 13.96 12.38
CA ASP A 28 -1.62 15.02 13.38
C ASP A 28 -0.66 14.91 14.57
N GLU A 29 0.33 14.03 14.50
CA GLU A 29 1.26 13.82 15.62
C GLU A 29 2.27 14.98 15.73
N PRO A 30 2.46 15.58 16.92
CA PRO A 30 3.47 16.61 17.10
C PRO A 30 4.87 16.07 16.78
N MET A 31 5.72 16.90 16.17
CA MET A 31 7.10 16.51 15.88
C MET A 31 7.81 16.07 17.16
N SER A 32 8.30 14.82 17.17
CA SER A 32 9.16 14.30 18.23
C SER A 32 10.61 14.40 17.81
N TYR A 33 11.44 15.02 18.66
CA TYR A 33 12.89 15.10 18.45
C TYR A 33 13.64 13.82 18.86
N GLU A 34 12.97 12.89 19.54
CA GLU A 34 13.58 11.66 20.08
C GLU A 34 13.27 10.40 19.25
N ALA A 35 12.67 10.53 18.06
CA ALA A 35 12.22 9.39 17.24
C ALA A 35 11.31 8.40 18.01
N ASN A 36 10.52 8.96 18.94
CA ASN A 36 9.56 8.24 19.77
C ASN A 36 8.13 8.62 19.39
N THR A 37 7.86 8.84 18.11
CA THR A 37 6.48 9.05 17.66
C THR A 37 5.70 7.74 17.81
N GLN A 38 4.38 7.83 17.98
CA GLN A 38 3.50 6.66 17.90
C GLN A 38 3.64 5.97 16.55
N TYR A 39 3.96 6.72 15.49
CA TYR A 39 4.34 6.16 14.20
C TYR A 39 5.55 5.22 14.30
N ASP A 40 6.65 5.68 14.90
CA ASP A 40 7.88 4.88 15.05
C ASP A 40 7.60 3.61 15.87
N VAL A 41 6.85 3.73 16.96
CA VAL A 41 6.46 2.59 17.81
C VAL A 41 5.64 1.58 17.03
N GLN A 42 4.66 2.03 16.24
CA GLN A 42 3.83 1.15 15.42
C GLN A 42 4.61 0.51 14.29
N PHE A 43 5.52 1.25 13.66
CA PHE A 43 6.41 0.73 12.63
C PHE A 43 7.23 -0.45 13.17
N TYR A 44 7.93 -0.28 14.29
CA TYR A 44 8.74 -1.35 14.88
C TYR A 44 7.88 -2.53 15.35
N ARG A 45 6.69 -2.25 15.90
CA ARG A 45 5.76 -3.31 16.32
C ARG A 45 5.29 -4.14 15.14
N LEU A 46 4.82 -3.50 14.07
CA LEU A 46 4.28 -4.18 12.90
C LEU A 46 5.37 -4.98 12.16
N GLN A 47 6.60 -4.48 12.10
CA GLN A 47 7.72 -5.26 11.56
C GLN A 47 7.97 -6.55 12.34
N LYS A 48 7.96 -6.48 13.69
CA LYS A 48 8.12 -7.67 14.54
C LYS A 48 6.95 -8.65 14.37
N GLU A 49 5.72 -8.15 14.29
CA GLU A 49 4.53 -8.98 14.05
C GLU A 49 4.59 -9.67 12.69
N ALA A 50 5.01 -8.97 11.64
CA ALA A 50 5.17 -9.53 10.29
C ALA A 50 6.25 -10.62 10.25
N ALA A 51 7.44 -10.35 10.82
CA ALA A 51 8.52 -11.33 10.87
C ALA A 51 8.09 -12.60 11.60
N ALA A 52 7.42 -12.47 12.75
CA ALA A 52 6.91 -13.60 13.51
C ALA A 52 5.80 -14.35 12.75
N HIS A 53 4.90 -13.63 12.08
CA HIS A 53 3.83 -14.24 11.29
C HIS A 53 4.39 -15.12 10.18
N TRP A 54 5.34 -14.61 9.39
CA TRP A 54 5.95 -15.37 8.31
C TRP A 54 6.77 -16.56 8.82
N GLN A 55 7.53 -16.36 9.90
CA GLN A 55 8.30 -17.46 10.50
C GLN A 55 7.37 -18.61 10.93
N ASN A 56 6.21 -18.29 11.49
CA ASN A 56 5.24 -19.28 11.95
C ASN A 56 4.47 -19.94 10.81
N GLN A 57 4.14 -19.20 9.74
CA GLN A 57 3.34 -19.72 8.62
C GLN A 57 4.17 -20.48 7.59
N TYR A 58 5.37 -19.98 7.29
CA TYR A 58 6.19 -20.45 6.16
C TYR A 58 7.56 -20.98 6.58
N GLY A 59 7.92 -20.90 7.87
CA GLY A 59 9.19 -21.40 8.39
C GLY A 59 10.39 -20.48 8.16
N PHE A 60 10.19 -19.28 7.60
CA PHE A 60 11.24 -18.28 7.38
C PHE A 60 10.74 -16.87 7.74
N ALA A 61 11.66 -15.96 8.07
CA ALA A 61 11.36 -14.56 8.33
C ALA A 61 11.83 -13.67 7.15
N PRO A 62 11.01 -12.71 6.66
CA PRO A 62 11.45 -11.73 5.69
C PRO A 62 12.59 -10.89 6.23
N THR A 63 13.49 -10.48 5.34
CA THR A 63 14.62 -9.62 5.71
C THR A 63 14.14 -8.24 6.17
N PRO A 64 14.94 -7.50 6.97
CA PRO A 64 14.60 -6.13 7.35
C PRO A 64 14.31 -5.22 6.15
N GLY A 65 15.06 -5.38 5.04
CA GLY A 65 14.82 -4.63 3.81
C GLY A 65 13.44 -4.92 3.20
N GLN A 66 13.04 -6.19 3.11
CA GLN A 66 11.72 -6.59 2.61
C GLN A 66 10.58 -6.07 3.50
N LEU A 67 10.75 -6.15 4.82
CA LEU A 67 9.78 -5.62 5.78
C LEU A 67 9.61 -4.11 5.63
N MET A 68 10.71 -3.37 5.51
CA MET A 68 10.68 -1.93 5.30
C MET A 68 10.01 -1.55 3.97
N GLN A 69 10.41 -2.19 2.88
CA GLN A 69 9.87 -1.90 1.55
C GLN A 69 8.37 -2.16 1.49
N ALA A 70 7.91 -3.30 2.01
CA ALA A 70 6.48 -3.62 2.04
C ALA A 70 5.68 -2.69 2.96
N PHE A 71 6.23 -2.30 4.11
CA PHE A 71 5.58 -1.34 5.01
C PHE A 71 5.39 0.02 4.34
N PHE A 72 6.44 0.58 3.74
CA PHE A 72 6.35 1.88 3.07
C PHE A 72 5.51 1.81 1.79
N GLY A 73 5.53 0.69 1.07
CA GLY A 73 4.60 0.44 -0.04
C GLY A 73 3.14 0.51 0.41
N ALA A 74 2.81 -0.13 1.53
CA ALA A 74 1.47 -0.09 2.11
C ALA A 74 1.06 1.34 2.54
N GLU A 75 1.96 2.08 3.19
CA GLU A 75 1.69 3.48 3.58
C GLU A 75 1.50 4.40 2.38
N TYR A 76 2.34 4.25 1.34
CA TYR A 76 2.21 5.02 0.10
C TYR A 76 0.82 4.81 -0.54
N GLU A 77 0.36 3.57 -0.64
CA GLU A 77 -0.95 3.27 -1.19
C GLU A 77 -2.08 3.81 -0.31
N ARG A 78 -1.96 3.71 1.02
CA ARG A 78 -2.92 4.28 1.97
C ARG A 78 -3.05 5.79 1.80
N PHE A 79 -1.93 6.51 1.75
CA PHE A 79 -1.91 7.95 1.55
C PHE A 79 -2.46 8.34 0.17
N ARG A 80 -2.08 7.61 -0.88
CA ARG A 80 -2.60 7.82 -2.24
C ARG A 80 -4.12 7.64 -2.29
N GLN A 81 -4.65 6.62 -1.62
CA GLN A 81 -6.09 6.38 -1.55
C GLN A 81 -6.80 7.48 -0.77
N ALA A 82 -6.30 7.86 0.42
CA ALA A 82 -6.86 8.97 1.20
C ALA A 82 -6.92 10.28 0.40
N LYS A 83 -5.85 10.57 -0.37
CA LYS A 83 -5.80 11.74 -1.26
C LYS A 83 -6.81 11.65 -2.40
N LEU A 84 -7.06 10.46 -2.96
CA LEU A 84 -8.10 10.27 -3.97
C LEU A 84 -9.49 10.44 -3.37
N ASP A 85 -9.69 9.98 -2.15
CA ASP A 85 -10.97 10.07 -1.45
C ASP A 85 -11.31 11.51 -1.06
N SER A 86 -10.29 12.31 -0.72
CA SER A 86 -10.44 13.74 -0.41
C SER A 86 -10.72 14.63 -1.63
N LEU A 87 -10.61 14.11 -2.87
CA LEU A 87 -10.93 14.89 -4.06
C LEU A 87 -12.44 15.16 -4.14
N PRO A 88 -12.85 16.38 -4.56
CA PRO A 88 -14.26 16.68 -4.78
C PRO A 88 -14.86 15.76 -5.84
N TRP A 89 -16.16 15.48 -5.72
CA TRP A 89 -16.89 14.55 -6.60
C TRP A 89 -16.80 14.93 -8.09
N THR A 90 -16.67 16.23 -8.40
CA THR A 90 -16.49 16.77 -9.75
C THR A 90 -15.18 16.29 -10.40
N ASP A 91 -14.09 16.23 -9.63
CA ASP A 91 -12.79 15.74 -10.12
C ASP A 91 -12.77 14.22 -10.27
N LYS A 92 -13.54 13.49 -9.45
CA LYS A 92 -13.72 12.04 -9.59
C LYS A 92 -14.42 11.69 -10.91
N LEU A 93 -15.49 12.41 -11.27
CA LEU A 93 -16.19 12.23 -12.55
C LEU A 93 -15.32 12.57 -13.75
N ARG A 94 -14.56 13.67 -13.70
CA ARG A 94 -13.65 14.08 -14.78
C ARG A 94 -12.59 13.01 -15.06
N ARG A 95 -12.04 12.36 -14.04
CA ARG A 95 -11.09 11.25 -14.19
C ARG A 95 -11.75 9.97 -14.70
N GLY A 96 -12.96 9.66 -14.22
CA GLY A 96 -13.75 8.51 -14.70
C GLY A 96 -14.07 8.60 -16.19
N VAL A 97 -14.55 9.75 -16.66
CA VAL A 97 -14.85 10.01 -18.08
C VAL A 97 -13.58 9.96 -18.94
N ALA A 98 -12.46 10.54 -18.47
CA ALA A 98 -11.21 10.52 -19.23
C ALA A 98 -10.63 9.10 -19.41
N ASN A 99 -10.78 8.23 -18.40
CA ASN A 99 -10.38 6.82 -18.51
C ASN A 99 -11.28 6.04 -19.48
N ALA A 100 -12.60 6.24 -19.42
CA ALA A 100 -13.55 5.60 -20.33
C ALA A 100 -13.26 5.96 -21.80
N LEU A 101 -12.99 7.24 -22.09
CA LEU A 101 -12.65 7.71 -23.43
C LEU A 101 -11.31 7.15 -23.94
N ARG A 102 -10.33 6.96 -23.05
CA ARG A 102 -9.04 6.36 -23.40
C ARG A 102 -9.20 4.88 -23.77
N THR A 103 -10.01 4.12 -23.02
CA THR A 103 -10.33 2.72 -23.32
C THR A 103 -11.06 2.57 -24.65
N ILE A 104 -12.03 3.45 -24.93
CA ILE A 104 -12.74 3.45 -26.21
C ILE A 104 -11.77 3.80 -27.36
N SER A 105 -10.89 4.77 -27.17
CA SER A 105 -9.89 5.15 -28.18
C SER A 105 -8.87 4.04 -28.47
N SER A 106 -8.44 3.28 -27.46
CA SER A 106 -7.55 2.13 -27.67
C SER A 106 -8.25 0.97 -28.36
N MET A 107 -9.54 0.73 -28.08
CA MET A 107 -10.32 -0.31 -28.77
C MET A 107 -10.56 0.03 -30.25
N ILE A 108 -10.78 1.30 -30.58
CA ILE A 108 -10.94 1.75 -31.97
C ILE A 108 -9.61 1.67 -32.75
N LYS A 109 -8.46 1.98 -32.11
CA LYS A 109 -7.15 1.91 -32.77
C LYS A 109 -6.56 0.50 -32.88
N GLY A 110 -6.99 -0.45 -32.03
CA GLY A 110 -6.55 -1.86 -32.09
C GLY A 110 -7.32 -2.74 -33.08
N GLY A 111 -8.43 -2.24 -33.65
CA GLY A 111 -9.29 -2.98 -34.57
C GLY A 111 -9.09 -2.69 -36.06
N LEU A 112 -8.02 -1.95 -36.43
CA LEU A 112 -7.72 -1.63 -37.83
C LEU A 112 -6.25 -1.89 -38.15
N ALA A 113 -5.91 -3.17 -38.29
CA ALA A 113 -4.78 -3.59 -39.10
C ALA A 113 -5.31 -4.62 -40.13
N PRO A 114 -5.09 -4.40 -41.44
CA PRO A 114 -5.53 -5.31 -42.50
C PRO A 114 -4.76 -6.64 -42.47
#